data_AF-A0A166REN6-F1
#
_entry.id   AF-A0A166REN6-F1
#
_cell.length_a   1.000
_cell.length_b   1.000
_cell.length_c   1.000
_cell.angle_alpha   90.00
_cell.angle_beta   90.00
_cell.angle_gamma   90.00
#
_symmetry.space_group_name_H-M   'P 1'
#
loop_
_entity.id
_entity.type
_entity.pdbx_description
1 polymer ?
#
loop_
_entity_poly.entity_id
_entity_poly.type
_entity_poly.pdbx_seq_one_letter_code
_entity_poly.pdbx_strand_id
1 'polypeptide(L)'
;MALYKIDTLDRLLRFIGDLVDDNRANIKNLNSLKELAEFGDINSKKSLKIIIINYINESIDTKNIDSLIEQYHVSYFEKIYTGSNKEFDSVINSLCICKDDSLDTKIELLAQIIFQELYGLSVIDPYSYNDIEGLNDIDVNTKDFISFQIKGKKAAGSKAFFSR
;
A
#
# COMPACT_ATOMS: atom_id res chain seq x y z
N MET A 1 3.42 20.44 18.73
CA MET A 1 4.27 19.56 19.57
C MET A 1 4.89 18.57 18.60
N ALA A 2 6.18 18.74 18.27
CA ALA A 2 6.75 18.08 17.11
C ALA A 2 7.22 16.66 17.47
N LEU A 3 6.47 15.66 17.01
CA LEU A 3 6.79 14.24 17.21
C LEU A 3 7.74 13.76 16.10
N TYR A 4 8.91 14.41 16.00
CA TYR A 4 9.98 13.98 15.11
C TYR A 4 10.71 12.80 15.75
N LYS A 5 10.53 11.57 15.25
CA LYS A 5 11.45 10.45 15.55
C LYS A 5 11.24 9.15 14.79
N ILE A 6 10.22 9.01 13.94
CA ILE A 6 10.01 7.74 13.25
C ILE A 6 10.85 7.72 11.96
N ASP A 7 11.88 6.88 11.96
CA ASP A 7 12.87 6.69 10.90
C ASP A 7 12.85 5.27 10.31
N THR A 8 12.06 4.38 10.90
CA THR A 8 11.91 2.99 10.46
C THR A 8 10.46 2.65 10.15
N LEU A 9 10.24 1.85 9.10
CA LEU A 9 8.89 1.43 8.68
C LEU A 9 8.18 0.62 9.77
N ASP A 10 8.85 -0.32 10.46
CA ASP A 10 8.25 -1.11 11.56
C ASP A 10 7.73 -0.22 12.71
N ARG A 11 8.48 0.81 13.11
CA ARG A 11 8.01 1.79 14.11
C ARG A 11 6.81 2.59 13.61
N LEU A 12 6.81 2.97 12.33
CA LEU A 12 5.69 3.70 11.72
C LEU A 12 4.43 2.86 11.69
N LEU A 13 4.55 1.59 11.29
CA LEU A 13 3.48 0.61 11.28
C LEU A 13 2.88 0.43 12.67
N ARG A 14 3.72 0.21 13.69
CA ARG A 14 3.24 0.08 15.08
C ARG A 14 2.57 1.35 15.58
N PHE A 15 3.19 2.51 15.35
CA PHE A 15 2.64 3.79 15.78
C PHE A 15 1.26 4.06 15.16
N ILE A 16 1.11 3.83 13.86
CA ILE A 16 -0.17 4.02 13.18
C ILE A 16 -1.17 2.94 13.59
N GLY A 17 -0.74 1.68 13.72
CA GLY A 17 -1.56 0.59 14.24
C GLY A 17 -2.14 0.93 15.62
N ASP A 18 -1.30 1.31 16.57
CA ASP A 18 -1.71 1.70 17.92
C ASP A 18 -2.68 2.89 17.90
N LEU A 19 -2.44 3.91 17.06
CA LEU A 19 -3.32 5.07 16.96
C LEU A 19 -4.69 4.74 16.37
N VAL A 20 -4.70 3.81 15.42
CA VAL A 20 -5.91 3.38 14.75
C VAL A 20 -6.68 2.36 15.61
N ASP A 21 -6.01 1.62 16.50
CA ASP A 21 -6.65 0.70 17.45
C ASP A 21 -7.15 1.41 18.72
N ASP A 22 -6.39 2.36 19.27
CA ASP A 22 -6.76 3.06 20.51
C ASP A 22 -7.83 4.16 20.32
N ASN A 23 -8.32 4.40 19.10
CA ASN A 23 -9.37 5.38 18.80
C ASN A 23 -9.06 6.81 19.31
N ARG A 24 -7.76 7.14 19.50
CA ARG A 24 -7.30 8.40 20.14
C ARG A 24 -7.66 9.66 19.35
N ALA A 25 -8.03 9.51 18.08
CA ALA A 25 -8.46 10.61 17.21
C ALA A 25 -9.94 11.00 17.34
N ASN A 26 -10.71 10.45 18.30
CA ASN A 26 -12.15 10.75 18.43
C ASN A 26 -12.95 10.45 17.14
N ILE A 27 -12.48 9.51 16.31
CA ILE A 27 -13.17 9.13 15.08
C ILE A 27 -14.32 8.20 15.46
N LYS A 28 -15.53 8.77 15.59
CA LYS A 28 -16.75 7.97 15.75
C LYS A 28 -16.76 6.88 14.67
N ASN A 29 -16.87 5.63 15.10
CA ASN A 29 -17.03 4.43 14.27
C ASN A 29 -15.77 3.93 13.52
N LEU A 30 -14.54 4.22 13.97
CA LEU A 30 -13.32 3.70 13.36
C LEU A 30 -13.32 2.16 13.18
N ASN A 31 -13.83 1.41 14.16
CA ASN A 31 -13.95 -0.05 14.05
C ASN A 31 -14.90 -0.49 12.92
N SER A 32 -16.06 0.17 12.79
CA SER A 32 -16.98 -0.10 11.67
C SER A 32 -16.35 0.27 10.33
N LEU A 33 -15.53 1.31 10.31
CA LEU A 33 -14.83 1.76 9.11
C LEU A 33 -13.74 0.77 8.70
N LYS A 34 -13.03 0.15 9.66
CA LYS A 34 -12.12 -0.99 9.42
C LYS A 34 -12.86 -2.19 8.86
N GLU A 35 -13.92 -2.63 9.54
CA GLU A 35 -14.71 -3.79 9.09
C GLU A 35 -15.21 -3.59 7.66
N LEU A 36 -15.81 -2.43 7.37
CA LEU A 36 -16.30 -2.11 6.02
C LEU A 36 -15.16 -2.04 5.01
N ALA A 37 -14.00 -1.48 5.37
CA ALA A 37 -12.83 -1.47 4.52
C ALA A 37 -12.30 -2.88 4.21
N GLU A 38 -12.27 -3.78 5.21
CA GLU A 38 -11.90 -5.19 5.03
C GLU A 38 -12.90 -5.93 4.14
N PHE A 39 -14.19 -5.59 4.23
CA PHE A 39 -15.22 -6.09 3.31
C PHE A 39 -15.20 -5.43 1.91
N GLY A 40 -14.26 -4.52 1.65
CA GLY A 40 -14.11 -3.89 0.33
C GLY A 40 -14.96 -2.64 0.10
N ASP A 41 -15.47 -1.97 1.14
CA ASP A 41 -16.12 -0.68 0.97
C ASP A 41 -15.11 0.42 0.59
N ILE A 42 -15.26 0.95 -0.61
CA ILE A 42 -14.33 1.93 -1.21
C ILE A 42 -14.25 3.22 -0.39
N ASN A 43 -15.38 3.69 0.13
CA ASN A 43 -15.42 4.94 0.88
C ASN A 43 -14.66 4.79 2.21
N SER A 44 -14.86 3.66 2.88
CA SER A 44 -14.16 3.30 4.12
C SER A 44 -12.66 3.15 3.89
N LYS A 45 -12.22 2.47 2.82
CA LYS A 45 -10.78 2.41 2.46
C LYS A 45 -10.19 3.81 2.21
N LYS A 46 -10.89 4.66 1.45
CA LYS A 46 -10.47 6.05 1.20
C LYS A 46 -10.35 6.85 2.49
N SER A 47 -11.32 6.73 3.39
CA SER A 47 -11.29 7.38 4.69
C SER A 47 -10.11 6.90 5.56
N LEU A 48 -9.82 5.59 5.62
CA LEU A 48 -8.65 5.08 6.33
C LEU A 48 -7.35 5.59 5.73
N LYS A 49 -7.22 5.59 4.40
CA LYS A 49 -6.03 6.12 3.72
C LYS A 49 -5.78 7.58 4.10
N ILE A 50 -6.81 8.42 4.11
CA ILE A 50 -6.70 9.83 4.53
C ILE A 50 -6.24 9.95 5.99
N ILE A 51 -6.79 9.14 6.89
CA ILE A 51 -6.39 9.12 8.30
C ILE A 51 -4.91 8.74 8.44
N ILE A 52 -4.47 7.70 7.73
CA ILE A 52 -3.07 7.25 7.71
C ILE A 52 -2.15 8.35 7.18
N ILE A 53 -2.52 9.01 6.06
CA ILE A 53 -1.75 10.12 5.48
C ILE A 53 -1.55 11.24 6.51
N ASN A 54 -2.60 11.61 7.25
CA ASN A 54 -2.49 12.64 8.29
C ASN A 54 -1.48 12.23 9.37
N TYR A 55 -1.52 10.98 9.84
CA TYR A 55 -0.57 10.51 10.84
C TYR A 55 0.87 10.42 10.31
N ILE A 56 1.07 10.04 9.04
CA ILE A 56 2.39 10.09 8.40
C ILE A 56 2.91 11.53 8.47
N ASN A 57 2.14 12.50 7.97
CA ASN A 57 2.52 13.91 7.93
C ASN A 57 2.85 14.49 9.33
N GLU A 58 2.24 13.96 10.38
CA GLU A 58 2.49 14.39 11.77
C GLU A 58 3.69 13.70 12.44
N SER A 59 4.15 12.55 11.93
CA SER A 59 5.07 11.66 12.65
C SER A 59 6.44 11.43 12.01
N ILE A 60 6.61 11.77 10.73
CA ILE A 60 7.87 11.58 10.01
C ILE A 60 8.44 12.88 9.44
N ASP A 61 9.76 12.93 9.25
CA ASP A 61 10.41 13.95 8.42
C ASP A 61 10.21 13.59 6.95
N THR A 62 9.77 14.55 6.13
CA THR A 62 9.54 14.35 4.69
C THR A 62 10.78 13.89 3.93
N LYS A 63 11.99 14.16 4.47
CA LYS A 63 13.26 13.66 3.93
C LYS A 63 13.44 12.15 4.09
N ASN A 64 12.72 11.53 5.01
CA ASN A 64 12.85 10.10 5.29
C ASN A 64 11.92 9.22 4.45
N ILE A 65 11.01 9.81 3.65
CA ILE A 65 9.97 9.04 2.95
C ILE A 65 10.56 8.00 2.01
N ASP A 66 11.56 8.36 1.22
CA ASP A 66 12.19 7.41 0.30
C ASP A 66 12.81 6.23 1.07
N SER A 67 13.49 6.51 2.18
CA SER A 67 14.09 5.48 3.03
C SER A 67 13.04 4.57 3.68
N LEU A 68 11.88 5.11 4.07
CA LEU A 68 10.78 4.32 4.64
C LEU A 68 10.14 3.40 3.59
N ILE A 69 9.98 3.88 2.34
CA ILE A 69 9.47 3.08 1.23
C ILE A 69 10.48 1.97 0.87
N GLU A 70 11.78 2.27 0.83
CA GLU A 70 12.85 1.30 0.54
C GLU A 70 12.97 0.18 1.59
N GLN A 71 12.58 0.45 2.84
CA GLN A 71 12.53 -0.56 3.90
C GLN A 71 11.40 -1.58 3.68
N TYR A 72 10.44 -1.29 2.81
CA TYR A 72 9.42 -2.26 2.45
C TYR A 72 10.02 -3.39 1.63
N HIS A 73 9.42 -4.57 1.77
CA HIS A 73 9.94 -5.76 1.11
C HIS A 73 9.76 -5.71 -0.41
N VAL A 74 8.92 -4.84 -0.97
CA VAL A 74 8.81 -4.61 -2.42
C VAL A 74 9.53 -3.32 -2.82
N SER A 75 10.41 -3.40 -3.82
CA SER A 75 11.03 -2.22 -4.43
C SER A 75 10.05 -1.52 -5.38
N TYR A 76 9.38 -0.46 -4.91
CA TYR A 76 8.50 0.36 -5.75
C TYR A 76 9.23 1.41 -6.59
N PHE A 77 10.55 1.59 -6.39
CA PHE A 77 11.36 2.51 -7.19
C PHE A 77 11.84 1.89 -8.52
N GLU A 78 11.51 0.62 -8.74
CA GLU A 78 11.89 -0.15 -9.91
C GLU A 78 10.69 -0.96 -10.40
N LYS A 79 10.73 -1.41 -11.66
CA LYS A 79 9.65 -2.26 -12.19
C LYS A 79 9.53 -3.56 -11.38
N ILE A 80 8.35 -3.78 -10.82
CA ILE A 80 7.99 -5.00 -10.09
C ILE A 80 7.76 -6.17 -11.04
N TYR A 81 7.15 -5.94 -12.21
CA TYR A 81 6.88 -6.97 -13.21
C TYR A 81 7.75 -6.80 -14.45
N THR A 82 8.46 -7.87 -14.83
CA THR A 82 9.36 -7.90 -16.00
C THR A 82 8.94 -8.92 -17.06
N GLY A 83 7.72 -9.46 -16.98
CA GLY A 83 7.21 -10.44 -17.93
C GLY A 83 6.75 -9.82 -19.26
N SER A 84 6.38 -10.66 -20.22
CA SER A 84 6.03 -10.23 -21.59
C SER A 84 4.58 -9.79 -21.79
N ASN A 85 3.69 -10.07 -20.83
CA ASN A 85 2.30 -9.67 -20.92
C ASN A 85 2.14 -8.18 -20.60
N LYS A 86 1.70 -7.40 -21.61
CA LYS A 86 1.54 -5.94 -21.53
C LYS A 86 0.43 -5.48 -20.57
N GLU A 87 -0.65 -6.25 -20.42
CA GLU A 87 -1.72 -5.89 -19.47
C GLU A 87 -1.18 -5.99 -18.04
N PHE A 88 -0.46 -7.07 -17.70
CA PHE A 88 0.18 -7.19 -16.39
C PHE A 88 1.28 -6.14 -16.17
N ASP A 89 2.13 -5.85 -17.16
CA ASP A 89 3.13 -4.78 -17.07
C ASP A 89 2.49 -3.43 -16.76
N SER A 90 1.40 -3.08 -17.46
CA SER A 90 0.71 -1.82 -17.26
C SER A 90 0.08 -1.69 -15.87
N VAL A 91 -0.42 -2.79 -15.30
CA VAL A 91 -1.16 -2.78 -14.03
C VAL A 91 -0.24 -2.87 -12.82
N ILE A 92 0.82 -3.68 -12.92
CA ILE A 92 1.71 -3.91 -11.79
C ILE A 92 2.71 -2.76 -11.68
N ASN A 93 3.27 -2.32 -12.81
CA ASN A 93 4.28 -1.28 -12.80
C ASN A 93 3.69 0.13 -12.69
N SER A 94 2.38 0.32 -12.78
CA SER A 94 1.73 1.61 -12.47
C SER A 94 1.76 1.95 -10.98
N LEU A 95 2.10 0.99 -10.11
CA LEU A 95 2.32 1.21 -8.67
C LEU A 95 3.76 1.67 -8.38
N CYS A 96 4.66 1.51 -9.35
CA CYS A 96 6.03 1.95 -9.21
C CYS A 96 6.09 3.48 -9.33
N ILE A 97 6.97 4.10 -8.55
CA ILE A 97 7.20 5.54 -8.54
C ILE A 97 8.68 5.83 -8.80
N CYS A 98 8.99 7.07 -9.19
CA CYS A 98 10.34 7.56 -9.31
C CYS A 98 10.79 8.26 -8.01
N LYS A 99 12.08 8.24 -7.70
CA LYS A 99 12.64 9.03 -6.57
C LYS A 99 12.47 10.54 -6.79
N ASP A 100 12.23 10.96 -8.01
CA ASP A 100 12.06 12.36 -8.38
C ASP A 100 10.58 12.79 -8.33
N ASP A 101 9.66 11.85 -8.04
CA ASP A 101 8.24 12.14 -7.95
C ASP A 101 7.92 13.08 -6.78
N SER A 102 6.75 13.70 -6.86
CA SER A 102 6.26 14.63 -5.86
C SER A 102 6.17 13.97 -4.47
N LEU A 103 6.33 14.80 -3.43
CA LEU A 103 6.18 14.35 -2.05
C LEU A 103 4.81 13.70 -1.81
N ASP A 104 3.75 14.27 -2.37
CA ASP A 104 2.38 13.75 -2.24
C ASP A 104 2.26 12.33 -2.81
N THR A 105 2.82 12.09 -3.99
CA THR A 105 2.87 10.75 -4.61
C THR A 105 3.56 9.73 -3.71
N LYS A 106 4.67 10.13 -3.07
CA LYS A 106 5.42 9.26 -2.16
C LYS A 106 4.68 9.01 -0.85
N ILE A 107 4.03 10.02 -0.29
CA ILE A 107 3.17 9.88 0.90
C ILE A 107 2.01 8.94 0.60
N GLU A 108 1.38 9.06 -0.57
CA GLU A 108 0.30 8.17 -0.98
C GLU A 108 0.74 6.71 -1.06
N LEU A 109 1.92 6.45 -1.62
CA LEU A 109 2.49 5.11 -1.67
C LEU A 109 2.82 4.59 -0.27
N LEU A 110 3.44 5.40 0.59
CA LEU A 110 3.75 4.99 1.96
C LEU A 110 2.48 4.68 2.75
N ALA A 111 1.43 5.48 2.59
CA ALA A 111 0.12 5.23 3.19
C ALA A 111 -0.49 3.92 2.69
N GLN A 112 -0.35 3.63 1.38
CA GLN A 112 -0.78 2.37 0.80
C GLN A 112 -0.02 1.17 1.42
N ILE A 113 1.30 1.26 1.57
CA ILE A 113 2.12 0.23 2.23
C ILE A 113 1.64 -0.03 3.65
N ILE A 114 1.46 1.04 4.44
CA ILE A 114 0.99 0.91 5.83
C ILE A 114 -0.38 0.27 5.90
N PHE A 115 -1.28 0.70 5.03
CA PHE A 115 -2.63 0.14 4.95
C PHE A 115 -2.62 -1.35 4.59
N GLN A 116 -1.76 -1.77 3.66
CA GLN A 116 -1.60 -3.18 3.29
C GLN A 116 -1.12 -4.04 4.46
N GLU A 117 -0.10 -3.58 5.19
CA GLU A 117 0.46 -4.32 6.33
C GLU A 117 -0.49 -4.39 7.52
N LEU A 118 -1.28 -3.34 7.78
CA LEU A 118 -2.20 -3.32 8.91
C LEU A 118 -3.47 -4.13 8.66
N TYR A 119 -3.97 -4.18 7.42
CA TYR A 119 -5.26 -4.79 7.09
C TYR A 119 -5.17 -6.01 6.16
N GLY A 120 -3.96 -6.48 5.87
CA GLY A 120 -3.74 -7.70 5.06
C GLY A 120 -4.16 -7.56 3.60
N LEU A 121 -4.14 -6.35 3.06
CA LEU A 121 -4.57 -6.07 1.69
C LEU A 121 -3.36 -6.15 0.74
N SER A 122 -3.56 -6.65 -0.48
CA SER A 122 -2.44 -6.93 -1.41
C SER A 122 -1.75 -5.65 -1.92
N VAL A 123 -0.51 -5.78 -2.41
CA VAL A 123 0.28 -4.71 -3.07
C VAL A 123 -0.51 -3.94 -4.15
N ILE A 124 -1.46 -4.61 -4.78
CA ILE A 124 -2.22 -4.09 -5.93
C ILE A 124 -3.69 -3.79 -5.59
N ASP A 125 -4.00 -3.66 -4.30
CA ASP A 125 -5.33 -3.31 -3.81
C ASP A 125 -5.87 -1.94 -4.30
N PRO A 126 -5.08 -1.00 -4.88
CA PRO A 126 -5.67 0.10 -5.65
C PRO A 126 -6.50 -0.36 -6.86
N TYR A 127 -6.40 -1.63 -7.27
CA TYR A 127 -7.01 -2.17 -8.47
C TYR A 127 -8.06 -3.25 -8.23
N SER A 128 -8.25 -3.70 -6.99
CA SER A 128 -9.27 -4.69 -6.61
C SER A 128 -10.71 -4.18 -6.78
N TYR A 129 -10.90 -2.98 -7.35
CA TYR A 129 -12.16 -2.24 -7.43
C TYR A 129 -12.72 -2.01 -8.83
N ASN A 130 -12.54 -2.95 -9.76
CA ASN A 130 -12.97 -2.79 -11.16
C ASN A 130 -12.38 -1.54 -11.85
N ASP A 131 -11.35 -0.91 -11.25
CA ASP A 131 -10.63 0.20 -11.86
C ASP A 131 -9.88 -0.24 -13.13
N ILE A 132 -9.70 -1.56 -13.27
CA ILE A 132 -9.20 -2.21 -14.48
C ILE A 132 -10.24 -3.19 -15.01
N GLU A 133 -10.69 -2.93 -16.22
CA GLU A 133 -11.62 -3.80 -16.93
C GLU A 133 -11.05 -5.21 -17.09
N GLY A 134 -11.77 -6.18 -16.51
CA GLY A 134 -11.44 -7.59 -16.59
C GLY A 134 -10.42 -8.08 -15.55
N LEU A 135 -9.97 -7.27 -14.59
CA LEU A 135 -9.24 -7.83 -13.45
C LEU A 135 -10.20 -8.70 -12.61
N ASN A 136 -9.96 -10.00 -12.58
CA ASN A 136 -10.84 -11.00 -11.98
C ASN A 136 -10.37 -11.42 -10.58
N ASP A 137 -9.06 -11.58 -10.38
CA ASP A 137 -8.51 -12.14 -9.16
C ASP A 137 -7.05 -11.71 -8.95
N ILE A 138 -6.66 -11.62 -7.69
CA ILE A 138 -5.37 -11.17 -7.20
C ILE A 138 -5.04 -12.01 -5.97
N ASP A 139 -3.96 -12.77 -6.03
CA ASP A 139 -3.56 -13.65 -4.93
C ASP A 139 -2.06 -13.55 -4.69
N VAL A 140 -1.66 -13.33 -3.44
CA VAL A 140 -0.25 -13.30 -3.02
C VAL A 140 0.06 -14.62 -2.34
N ASN A 141 0.29 -15.66 -3.15
CA ASN A 141 0.31 -17.04 -2.67
C ASN A 141 1.56 -17.38 -1.82
N THR A 142 2.66 -16.64 -1.96
CA THR A 142 3.91 -16.81 -1.18
C THR A 142 4.73 -15.52 -1.20
N LYS A 143 5.72 -15.41 -0.31
CA LYS A 143 6.65 -14.28 -0.15
C LYS A 143 7.38 -13.84 -1.43
N ASP A 144 7.22 -14.54 -2.56
CA ASP A 144 7.90 -14.30 -3.83
C ASP A 144 6.95 -14.15 -5.05
N PHE A 145 5.64 -14.36 -4.87
CA PHE A 145 4.70 -14.51 -5.99
C PHE A 145 3.37 -13.79 -5.76
N ILE A 146 3.06 -12.90 -6.70
CA ILE A 146 1.71 -12.38 -6.92
C ILE A 146 1.17 -13.10 -8.15
N SER A 147 0.00 -13.73 -8.02
CA SER A 147 -0.77 -14.27 -9.12
C SER A 147 -1.95 -13.36 -9.41
N PHE A 148 -2.20 -13.15 -10.71
CA PHE A 148 -3.25 -12.28 -11.18
C PHE A 148 -4.10 -13.04 -12.18
N GLN A 149 -5.38 -12.71 -12.23
CA GLN A 149 -6.25 -13.09 -13.32
C GLN A 149 -6.82 -11.83 -13.97
N ILE A 150 -6.50 -11.61 -15.25
CA ILE A 150 -7.11 -10.54 -16.08
C ILE A 150 -7.79 -11.18 -17.28
N LYS A 151 -9.07 -10.85 -17.51
CA LYS A 151 -9.95 -11.33 -18.58
C LYS A 151 -9.94 -12.86 -18.69
N GLY A 152 -9.97 -13.53 -17.55
CA GLY A 152 -9.93 -15.00 -17.45
C GLY A 152 -8.53 -15.61 -17.53
N LYS A 153 -7.49 -14.84 -17.88
CA LYS A 153 -6.11 -15.33 -18.01
C LYS A 153 -5.36 -15.20 -16.70
N LYS A 154 -4.93 -16.33 -16.13
CA LYS A 154 -4.07 -16.37 -14.95
C LYS A 154 -2.60 -16.27 -15.37
N ALA A 155 -1.83 -15.41 -14.70
CA ALA A 155 -0.38 -15.41 -14.77
C ALA A 155 0.22 -15.38 -13.37
N ALA A 156 1.27 -16.18 -13.16
CA ALA A 156 2.17 -15.97 -12.03
C ALA A 156 3.15 -14.86 -12.43
N GLY A 157 3.19 -13.77 -11.67
CA GLY A 157 4.27 -12.80 -11.78
C GLY A 157 5.57 -13.49 -11.42
N SER A 158 6.49 -13.62 -12.39
CA SER A 158 7.81 -14.17 -12.12
C SER A 158 8.61 -13.15 -11.31
N LYS A 159 8.95 -13.53 -10.06
CA LYS A 159 9.74 -12.76 -9.07
C LYS A 159 9.31 -11.30 -8.96
N ALA A 160 8.39 -11.00 -8.04
CA ALA A 160 8.46 -9.67 -7.44
C ALA A 160 9.85 -9.57 -6.79
N PHE A 161 10.61 -8.51 -7.08
CA PHE A 161 11.93 -8.33 -6.47
C PHE A 161 11.71 -7.96 -5.01
N PHE A 162 11.69 -8.97 -4.16
CA PHE A 162 11.69 -8.77 -2.73
C PHE A 162 13.08 -8.29 -2.33
N SER A 163 13.19 -7.09 -1.77
CA SER A 163 14.44 -6.65 -1.15
C SER A 163 14.78 -7.65 -0.02
N ARG A 164 16.02 -8.13 -0.01
CA ARG A 164 16.52 -9.02 1.06
C ARG A 164 16.80 -8.23 2.33
#